data_AF-A0A2C8YZ13-F1
#
_entry.id   AF-A0A2C8YZ13-F1
#
_cell.length_a   1.000
_cell.length_b   1.000
_cell.length_c   1.000
_cell.angle_alpha   90.00
_cell.angle_beta   90.00
_cell.angle_gamma   90.00
#
_symmetry.space_group_name_H-M   'P 1'
#
loop_
_entity.id
_entity.type
_entity.pdbx_description
1 polymer ?
#
loop_
_entity_poly.entity_id
_entity_poly.type
_entity_poly.pdbx_seq_one_letter_code
_entity_poly.pdbx_strand_id
1 'polypeptide(L)'
;MKFAVPFLFLLSLAVSVFAAPPQGSSGNVSISSTERMLIQMLLSDESFGPTFMERCTAEADSLLGTKQSKETCVCAFNHLVRNDTLLYLLMKSMDANGEIKDFGPLGMRLLSPCLPPEFTPEMEKSIEDECLRVVRGGFRAKNFVDDPFPGSQNVTKLERFPTWKNSVSFGLFSITEKDSVVCFATRSGVRVDNCTYGAESSSSAESSSSSANSSSSVTPQSSSSETSVSSSSELVESSSATMVASPVHGAGTFRLRVAGSRLHVDALVAGEKLLQVFDLQGNLLLQDRLAGESAELDLTRLGHGARVVRVSGAGVSAVRAIRLK
;
A
#
# COMPACT_ATOMS: atom_id res chain seq x y z
N MET A 1 21.84 5.91 -2.67
CA MET A 1 21.61 4.85 -3.69
C MET A 1 20.85 5.45 -4.87
N LYS A 2 20.80 4.79 -6.05
CA LYS A 2 19.73 5.04 -7.03
C LYS A 2 18.60 4.05 -6.75
N PHE A 3 17.47 4.51 -6.20
CA PHE A 3 16.28 3.67 -6.06
C PHE A 3 15.60 3.51 -7.43
N ALA A 4 16.16 2.61 -8.23
CA ALA A 4 15.67 2.23 -9.56
C ALA A 4 14.64 1.09 -9.49
N VAL A 5 13.79 1.08 -8.45
CA VAL A 5 12.58 0.25 -8.43
C VAL A 5 11.68 0.75 -9.58
N PRO A 6 11.39 -0.09 -10.60
CA PRO A 6 10.50 0.32 -11.68
C PRO A 6 9.08 0.40 -11.11
N PHE A 7 8.56 1.63 -11.01
CA PHE A 7 7.26 1.89 -10.39
C PHE A 7 6.13 1.13 -11.10
N LEU A 8 6.28 0.98 -12.44
CA LEU A 8 5.59 0.16 -13.47
C LEU A 8 4.94 -1.18 -13.07
N PHE A 9 5.19 -1.68 -11.86
CA PHE A 9 4.47 -2.80 -11.27
C PHE A 9 3.12 -2.41 -10.64
N LEU A 10 2.91 -1.12 -10.35
CA LEU A 10 1.68 -0.60 -9.72
C LEU A 10 0.45 -0.76 -10.63
N LEU A 11 0.56 -0.37 -11.91
CA LEU A 11 -0.54 -0.55 -12.87
C LEU A 11 -0.72 -2.00 -13.33
N SER A 12 0.37 -2.77 -13.43
CA SER A 12 0.30 -4.21 -13.78
C SER A 12 -0.53 -5.03 -12.78
N LEU A 13 -0.57 -4.60 -11.52
CA LEU A 13 -1.43 -5.18 -10.49
C LEU A 13 -2.86 -4.62 -10.48
N ALA A 14 -3.09 -3.38 -10.90
CA ALA A 14 -4.44 -2.80 -10.95
C ALA A 14 -5.40 -3.61 -11.85
N VAL A 15 -4.91 -4.10 -12.99
CA VAL A 15 -5.69 -4.97 -13.91
C VAL A 15 -5.85 -6.39 -13.38
N SER A 16 -4.92 -6.86 -12.54
CA SER A 16 -4.91 -8.24 -12.05
C SER A 16 -5.87 -8.49 -10.87
N VAL A 17 -6.52 -7.45 -10.33
CA VAL A 17 -7.19 -7.50 -9.02
C VAL A 17 -8.61 -6.91 -9.04
N PHE A 18 -9.53 -7.62 -9.71
CA PHE A 18 -10.93 -7.70 -9.27
C PHE A 18 -11.17 -8.86 -8.27
N ALA A 19 -10.09 -9.55 -7.86
CA ALA A 19 -10.10 -10.48 -6.74
C ALA A 19 -10.18 -9.72 -5.40
N ALA A 20 -11.01 -10.21 -4.48
CA ALA A 20 -11.33 -9.48 -3.24
C ALA A 20 -10.11 -9.28 -2.31
N PRO A 21 -10.00 -8.14 -1.61
CA PRO A 21 -8.91 -7.91 -0.67
C PRO A 21 -8.98 -8.89 0.52
N PRO A 22 -7.84 -9.42 1.00
CA PRO A 22 -7.84 -10.33 2.13
C PRO A 22 -8.31 -9.61 3.40
N GLN A 23 -9.38 -10.13 4.00
CA GLN A 23 -9.85 -9.76 5.34
C GLN A 23 -8.92 -10.32 6.42
N GLY A 24 -7.69 -9.80 6.47
CA GLY A 24 -6.83 -9.97 7.64
C GLY A 24 -7.51 -9.32 8.84
N SER A 25 -7.57 -10.06 9.96
CA SER A 25 -8.20 -9.57 11.19
C SER A 25 -7.52 -8.31 11.71
N SER A 26 -8.30 -7.42 12.34
CA SER A 26 -7.81 -6.18 12.97
C SER A 26 -7.11 -6.47 14.30
N GLY A 27 -6.08 -7.32 14.28
CA GLY A 27 -5.10 -7.35 15.36
C GLY A 27 -4.34 -6.02 15.38
N ASN A 28 -4.26 -5.36 16.54
CA ASN A 28 -3.53 -4.10 16.69
C ASN A 28 -2.03 -4.33 16.43
N VAL A 29 -1.58 -4.02 15.22
CA VAL A 29 -0.17 -4.08 14.84
C VAL A 29 0.55 -2.84 15.38
N SER A 30 1.21 -2.98 16.51
CA SER A 30 2.10 -1.94 17.05
C SER A 30 3.47 -2.01 16.38
N ILE A 31 3.75 -1.11 15.44
CA ILE A 31 5.13 -0.79 15.04
C ILE A 31 5.89 -0.26 16.26
N SER A 32 7.13 -0.68 16.48
CA SER A 32 7.95 -0.09 17.56
C SER A 32 8.27 1.38 17.28
N SER A 33 8.51 2.16 18.34
CA SER A 33 8.93 3.57 18.21
C SER A 33 10.23 3.73 17.39
N THR A 34 11.11 2.74 17.41
CA THR A 34 12.36 2.73 16.63
C THR A 34 12.11 2.50 15.15
N GLU A 35 11.29 1.51 14.78
CA GLU A 35 10.92 1.25 13.38
C GLU A 35 10.18 2.45 12.80
N ARG A 36 9.19 3.01 13.52
CA ARG A 36 8.47 4.23 13.11
C ARG A 36 9.43 5.38 12.81
N MET A 37 10.41 5.63 13.68
CA MET A 37 11.42 6.67 13.49
C MET A 37 12.30 6.41 12.24
N LEU A 38 12.64 5.16 11.95
CA LEU A 38 13.42 4.79 10.75
C LEU A 38 12.61 4.97 9.46
N ILE A 39 11.36 4.50 9.42
CA ILE A 39 10.47 4.70 8.26
C ILE A 39 10.25 6.20 8.03
N GLN A 40 9.93 6.95 9.09
CA GLN A 40 9.66 8.38 8.99
C GLN A 40 10.91 9.16 8.58
N MET A 41 12.12 8.73 8.95
CA MET A 41 13.38 9.30 8.46
C MET A 41 13.60 9.04 6.95
N LEU A 42 13.22 7.85 6.45
CA LEU A 42 13.28 7.54 5.01
C LEU A 42 12.23 8.33 4.20
N LEU A 43 11.01 8.46 4.72
CA LEU A 43 9.93 9.22 4.07
C LEU A 43 10.10 10.74 4.16
N SER A 44 10.95 11.21 5.10
CA SER A 44 11.34 12.62 5.25
C SER A 44 12.63 12.96 4.50
N ASP A 45 13.19 12.04 3.70
CA ASP A 45 14.25 12.37 2.75
C ASP A 45 13.69 13.28 1.66
N GLU A 46 14.37 14.42 1.43
CA GLU A 46 13.93 15.48 0.51
C GLU A 46 13.77 14.99 -0.94
N SER A 47 14.45 13.90 -1.32
CA SER A 47 14.30 13.29 -2.65
C SER A 47 13.19 12.23 -2.73
N PHE A 48 12.84 11.56 -1.62
CA PHE A 48 11.90 10.45 -1.64
C PHE A 48 10.47 10.89 -2.01
N GLY A 49 9.94 11.89 -1.30
CA GLY A 49 8.57 12.39 -1.53
C GLY A 49 8.35 12.85 -2.98
N PRO A 50 9.19 13.75 -3.52
CA PRO A 50 9.11 14.17 -4.92
C PRO A 50 9.23 12.99 -5.91
N THR A 51 10.21 12.09 -5.72
CA THR A 51 10.40 10.93 -6.62
C THR A 51 9.19 9.98 -6.61
N PHE A 52 8.58 9.76 -5.43
CA PHE A 52 7.35 8.97 -5.30
C PHE A 52 6.20 9.63 -6.08
N MET A 53 5.96 10.93 -5.84
CA MET A 53 4.85 11.65 -6.46
C MET A 53 5.03 11.78 -7.97
N GLU A 54 6.24 12.01 -8.47
CA GLU A 54 6.58 12.07 -9.89
C GLU A 54 6.28 10.74 -10.58
N ARG A 55 6.84 9.62 -10.09
CA ARG A 55 6.63 8.30 -10.70
C ARG A 55 5.18 7.83 -10.61
N CYS A 56 4.53 8.06 -9.46
CA CYS A 56 3.12 7.75 -9.27
C CYS A 56 2.25 8.52 -10.27
N THR A 57 2.49 9.83 -10.43
CA THR A 57 1.73 10.66 -11.38
C THR A 57 1.93 10.18 -12.81
N ALA A 58 3.17 9.92 -13.21
CA ALA A 58 3.52 9.49 -14.57
C ALA A 58 2.96 8.10 -14.94
N GLU A 59 2.80 7.20 -13.97
CA GLU A 59 2.22 5.88 -14.20
C GLU A 59 0.67 5.90 -14.18
N ALA A 60 0.07 6.69 -13.28
CA ALA A 60 -1.38 6.84 -13.23
C ALA A 60 -1.97 7.71 -14.36
N ASP A 61 -1.15 8.54 -15.03
CA ASP A 61 -1.55 9.48 -16.11
C ASP A 61 -2.42 8.81 -17.19
N SER A 62 -2.08 7.60 -17.61
CA SER A 62 -2.84 6.87 -18.64
C SER A 62 -4.19 6.29 -18.19
N LEU A 63 -4.51 6.31 -16.89
CA LEU A 63 -5.78 5.83 -16.33
C LEU A 63 -6.66 6.95 -15.76
N LEU A 64 -6.06 7.89 -15.02
CA LEU A 64 -6.80 8.96 -14.32
C LEU A 64 -6.67 10.31 -15.02
N GLY A 65 -5.71 10.48 -15.93
CA GLY A 65 -5.38 11.77 -16.53
C GLY A 65 -4.65 12.72 -15.58
N THR A 66 -3.80 13.57 -16.15
CA THR A 66 -2.69 14.25 -15.45
C THR A 66 -3.08 15.03 -14.20
N LYS A 67 -4.29 15.60 -14.16
CA LYS A 67 -4.83 16.28 -12.97
C LYS A 67 -5.11 15.29 -11.84
N GLN A 68 -5.97 14.29 -12.08
CA GLN A 68 -6.38 13.33 -11.03
C GLN A 68 -5.23 12.42 -10.62
N SER A 69 -4.35 12.03 -11.54
CA SER A 69 -3.13 11.28 -11.21
C SER A 69 -2.29 12.01 -10.16
N LYS A 70 -2.08 13.32 -10.35
CA LYS A 70 -1.32 14.15 -9.41
C LYS A 70 -2.04 14.29 -8.06
N GLU A 71 -3.34 14.56 -8.08
CA GLU A 71 -4.15 14.73 -6.85
C GLU A 71 -4.23 13.41 -6.04
N THR A 72 -4.50 12.28 -6.71
CA THR A 72 -4.47 10.92 -6.14
C THR A 72 -3.10 10.58 -5.55
N CYS A 73 -2.01 10.84 -6.26
CA CYS A 73 -0.66 10.49 -5.82
C CYS A 73 -0.14 11.36 -4.66
N VAL A 74 -0.50 12.65 -4.64
CA VAL A 74 -0.23 13.54 -3.48
C VAL A 74 -1.04 13.09 -2.26
N CYS A 75 -2.30 12.71 -2.44
CA CYS A 75 -3.13 12.13 -1.38
C CYS A 75 -2.51 10.82 -0.87
N ALA A 76 -2.14 9.91 -1.76
CA ALA A 76 -1.56 8.61 -1.43
C ALA A 76 -0.26 8.74 -0.62
N PHE A 77 0.65 9.63 -1.03
CA PHE A 77 1.87 9.91 -0.26
C PHE A 77 1.56 10.42 1.16
N ASN A 78 0.63 11.38 1.27
CA ASN A 78 0.18 11.89 2.57
C ASN A 78 -0.50 10.81 3.43
N HIS A 79 -1.27 9.92 2.81
CA HIS A 79 -1.94 8.82 3.49
C HIS A 79 -0.93 7.78 4.00
N LEU A 80 0.08 7.42 3.21
CA LEU A 80 1.19 6.57 3.63
C LEU A 80 1.90 7.15 4.86
N VAL A 81 2.36 8.40 4.78
CA VAL A 81 3.12 9.08 5.84
C VAL A 81 2.34 9.18 7.16
N ARG A 82 1.00 9.25 7.10
CA ARG A 82 0.12 9.43 8.27
C ARG A 82 -0.49 8.13 8.82
N ASN A 83 -0.45 7.03 8.06
CA ASN A 83 -1.13 5.78 8.42
C ASN A 83 -0.12 4.69 8.82
N ASP A 84 0.07 4.51 10.13
CA ASP A 84 0.91 3.46 10.73
C ASP A 84 0.66 2.06 10.13
N THR A 85 -0.58 1.72 9.78
CA THR A 85 -0.89 0.41 9.21
C THR A 85 -0.31 0.25 7.79
N LEU A 86 -0.30 1.32 7.00
CA LEU A 86 0.35 1.31 5.67
C LEU A 86 1.87 1.32 5.79
N LEU A 87 2.44 2.05 6.76
CA LEU A 87 3.89 2.03 7.03
C LEU A 87 4.37 0.61 7.40
N TYR A 88 3.60 -0.11 8.24
CA TYR A 88 3.89 -1.51 8.58
C TYR A 88 3.76 -2.43 7.36
N LEU A 89 2.68 -2.29 6.57
CA LEU A 89 2.46 -3.12 5.39
C LEU A 89 3.54 -2.89 4.33
N LEU A 90 3.99 -1.64 4.14
CA LEU A 90 5.15 -1.32 3.31
C LEU A 90 6.39 -2.06 3.81
N MET A 91 6.77 -1.92 5.09
CA MET A 91 7.91 -2.64 5.67
C MET A 91 7.81 -4.16 5.47
N LYS A 92 6.64 -4.75 5.74
CA LYS A 92 6.41 -6.21 5.63
C LYS A 92 6.40 -6.69 4.17
N SER A 93 6.07 -5.82 3.22
CA SER A 93 6.06 -6.15 1.79
C SER A 93 7.46 -6.10 1.16
N MET A 94 8.41 -5.35 1.74
CA MET A 94 9.81 -5.35 1.33
C MET A 94 10.52 -6.64 1.74
N ASP A 95 11.44 -7.10 0.89
CA ASP A 95 12.31 -8.24 1.16
C ASP A 95 13.71 -7.82 1.63
N ALA A 96 14.63 -8.79 1.82
CA ALA A 96 16.00 -8.54 2.26
C ALA A 96 16.86 -7.71 1.28
N ASN A 97 16.43 -7.54 0.03
CA ASN A 97 17.07 -6.68 -0.98
C ASN A 97 16.42 -5.29 -1.05
N GLY A 98 15.29 -5.08 -0.34
CA GLY A 98 14.46 -3.87 -0.44
C GLY A 98 13.45 -3.91 -1.59
N GLU A 99 13.23 -5.07 -2.23
CA GLU A 99 12.21 -5.21 -3.28
C GLU A 99 10.84 -5.54 -2.68
N ILE A 100 9.78 -4.90 -3.18
CA ILE A 100 8.42 -5.12 -2.68
C ILE A 100 7.81 -6.34 -3.38
N LYS A 101 7.62 -7.44 -2.64
CA LYS A 101 7.18 -8.74 -3.16
C LYS A 101 5.67 -8.90 -3.31
N ASP A 102 4.88 -8.14 -2.55
CA ASP A 102 3.42 -8.17 -2.63
C ASP A 102 2.87 -6.75 -2.50
N PHE A 103 2.81 -6.03 -3.63
CA PHE A 103 2.25 -4.68 -3.66
C PHE A 103 0.71 -4.69 -3.68
N GLY A 104 0.04 -5.77 -4.08
CA GLY A 104 -1.42 -5.77 -4.34
C GLY A 104 -2.27 -5.28 -3.15
N PRO A 105 -2.15 -5.91 -1.97
CA PRO A 105 -2.86 -5.49 -0.76
C PRO A 105 -2.43 -4.11 -0.24
N LEU A 106 -1.19 -3.68 -0.53
CA LEU A 106 -0.65 -2.39 -0.11
C LEU A 106 -1.19 -1.25 -1.01
N GLY A 107 -1.04 -1.38 -2.31
CA GLY A 107 -1.44 -0.40 -3.32
C GLY A 107 -2.93 -0.10 -3.27
N MET A 108 -3.79 -1.12 -3.17
CA MET A 108 -5.23 -0.89 -3.05
C MET A 108 -5.61 -0.17 -1.75
N ARG A 109 -4.99 -0.50 -0.60
CA ARG A 109 -5.23 0.21 0.68
C ARG A 109 -4.61 1.61 0.73
N LEU A 110 -3.57 1.86 -0.06
CA LEU A 110 -2.89 3.14 -0.22
C LEU A 110 -3.69 4.11 -1.10
N LEU A 111 -4.16 3.63 -2.26
CA LEU A 111 -4.81 4.42 -3.31
C LEU A 111 -6.33 4.57 -3.15
N SER A 112 -7.05 3.56 -2.64
CA SER A 112 -8.53 3.61 -2.60
C SER A 112 -9.18 4.81 -1.88
N PRO A 113 -8.65 5.39 -0.78
CA PRO A 113 -9.22 6.60 -0.19
C PRO A 113 -8.79 7.90 -0.89
N CYS A 114 -8.01 7.78 -1.98
CA CYS A 114 -7.43 8.88 -2.75
C CYS A 114 -7.85 8.87 -4.23
N LEU A 115 -8.55 7.84 -4.69
CA LEU A 115 -9.21 7.82 -6.00
C LEU A 115 -10.43 8.74 -6.00
N PRO A 116 -10.85 9.30 -7.16
CA PRO A 116 -12.09 10.04 -7.25
C PRO A 116 -13.30 9.15 -6.94
N PRO A 117 -14.39 9.69 -6.35
CA PRO A 117 -15.57 8.91 -6.00
C PRO A 117 -16.39 8.46 -7.23
N GLU A 118 -16.23 9.17 -8.35
CA GLU A 118 -16.85 8.92 -9.64
C GLU A 118 -15.75 9.00 -10.71
N PHE A 119 -15.72 8.06 -11.64
CA PHE A 119 -14.83 8.11 -12.80
C PHE A 119 -15.50 8.84 -13.95
N THR A 120 -14.73 9.55 -14.78
CA THR A 120 -15.28 10.09 -16.03
C THR A 120 -15.32 8.99 -17.10
N PRO A 121 -16.19 9.08 -18.12
CA PRO A 121 -16.23 8.08 -19.20
C PRO A 121 -14.89 7.89 -19.94
N GLU A 122 -14.02 8.91 -19.91
CA GLU A 122 -12.65 8.82 -20.43
C GLU A 122 -11.76 7.94 -19.54
N MET A 123 -11.87 8.07 -18.21
CA MET A 123 -11.15 7.21 -17.25
C MET A 123 -11.68 5.78 -17.27
N GLU A 124 -13.01 5.60 -17.29
CA GLU A 124 -13.66 4.28 -17.38
C GLU A 124 -13.18 3.54 -18.63
N LYS A 125 -13.23 4.20 -19.79
CA LYS A 125 -12.73 3.62 -21.04
C LYS A 125 -11.21 3.33 -20.97
N SER A 126 -10.40 4.22 -20.41
CA SER A 126 -8.95 3.96 -20.24
C SER A 126 -8.67 2.74 -19.37
N ILE A 127 -9.46 2.53 -18.31
CA ILE A 127 -9.39 1.35 -17.45
C ILE A 127 -9.85 0.10 -18.22
N GLU A 128 -10.93 0.15 -18.99
CA GLU A 128 -11.39 -0.95 -19.85
C GLU A 128 -10.35 -1.33 -20.93
N ASP A 129 -9.82 -0.35 -21.66
CA ASP A 129 -8.83 -0.57 -22.72
C ASP A 129 -7.52 -1.14 -22.14
N GLU A 130 -7.07 -0.68 -20.97
CA GLU A 130 -5.89 -1.23 -20.28
C GLU A 130 -6.16 -2.65 -19.73
N CYS A 131 -7.36 -2.92 -19.19
CA CYS A 131 -7.76 -4.26 -18.78
C CYS A 131 -7.75 -5.24 -19.97
N LEU A 132 -8.34 -4.82 -21.09
CA LEU A 132 -8.30 -5.57 -22.35
C LEU A 132 -6.87 -5.67 -22.91
N ARG A 133 -5.99 -4.70 -22.67
CA ARG A 133 -4.58 -4.73 -23.09
C ARG A 133 -3.79 -5.81 -22.36
N VAL A 134 -4.00 -6.05 -21.07
CA VAL A 134 -3.33 -7.15 -20.36
C VAL A 134 -3.86 -8.51 -20.85
N VAL A 135 -5.17 -8.65 -21.02
CA VAL A 135 -5.80 -9.89 -21.55
C VAL A 135 -5.27 -10.22 -22.95
N ARG A 136 -5.17 -9.23 -23.84
CA ARG A 136 -4.64 -9.40 -25.22
C ARG A 136 -3.11 -9.44 -25.30
N GLY A 137 -2.42 -8.77 -24.37
CA GLY A 137 -0.97 -8.49 -24.42
C GLY A 137 -0.09 -9.70 -24.12
N GLY A 138 -0.67 -10.74 -23.52
CA GLY A 138 -0.06 -12.07 -23.47
C GLY A 138 0.14 -12.61 -22.08
N PHE A 139 -0.95 -13.12 -21.50
CA PHE A 139 -0.87 -14.37 -20.74
C PHE A 139 -0.43 -15.50 -21.70
N ARG A 140 0.86 -15.53 -22.05
CA ARG A 140 1.48 -16.55 -22.95
C ARG A 140 1.65 -17.91 -22.25
N ALA A 141 0.67 -18.29 -21.43
CA ALA A 141 0.42 -19.69 -21.13
C ALA A 141 -0.02 -20.36 -22.44
N LYS A 142 0.91 -21.11 -23.07
CA LYS A 142 0.73 -21.76 -24.38
C LYS A 142 -0.32 -22.90 -24.39
N ASN A 143 -1.19 -22.94 -23.37
CA ASN A 143 -2.09 -24.03 -23.05
C ASN A 143 -3.57 -23.58 -23.10
N PHE A 144 -3.87 -22.28 -23.14
CA PHE A 144 -5.25 -21.76 -23.29
C PHE A 144 -5.72 -21.74 -24.74
N VAL A 145 -5.54 -22.86 -25.45
CA VAL A 145 -6.20 -23.12 -26.75
C VAL A 145 -7.56 -23.80 -26.54
N ASP A 146 -7.77 -24.41 -25.36
CA ASP A 146 -8.90 -25.30 -25.06
C ASP A 146 -9.72 -24.84 -23.82
N ASP A 147 -10.02 -23.55 -23.63
CA ASP A 147 -10.69 -23.08 -22.40
C ASP A 147 -11.81 -22.03 -22.61
N PRO A 148 -12.94 -22.41 -23.24
CA PRO A 148 -14.22 -22.18 -22.58
C PRO A 148 -14.26 -23.07 -21.33
N PHE A 149 -14.55 -22.48 -20.17
CA PHE A 149 -14.60 -23.21 -18.91
C PHE A 149 -15.70 -24.29 -18.95
N PRO A 150 -15.42 -25.58 -18.63
CA PRO A 150 -14.33 -26.10 -17.80
C PRO A 150 -13.09 -26.61 -18.56
N GLY A 151 -13.04 -26.45 -19.89
CA GLY A 151 -11.88 -26.67 -20.74
C GLY A 151 -11.32 -28.10 -20.78
N SER A 152 -10.16 -28.26 -21.44
CA SER A 152 -9.43 -29.55 -21.49
C SER A 152 -8.92 -30.03 -20.12
N GLN A 153 -8.99 -29.16 -19.10
CA GLN A 153 -8.70 -29.48 -17.70
C GLN A 153 -9.82 -30.27 -17.01
N ASN A 154 -11.02 -30.37 -17.60
CA ASN A 154 -12.16 -31.14 -17.08
C ASN A 154 -12.50 -30.80 -15.61
N VAL A 155 -12.62 -29.49 -15.34
CA VAL A 155 -12.86 -28.93 -13.99
C VAL A 155 -14.28 -29.23 -13.52
N THR A 156 -14.49 -30.43 -12.98
CA THR A 156 -15.80 -30.91 -12.47
C THR A 156 -16.25 -30.27 -11.15
N LYS A 157 -15.37 -29.55 -10.43
CA LYS A 157 -15.70 -28.80 -9.22
C LYS A 157 -14.84 -27.53 -9.04
N LEU A 158 -15.45 -26.48 -8.50
CA LEU A 158 -14.78 -25.32 -7.92
C LEU A 158 -15.32 -25.10 -6.50
N GLU A 159 -14.49 -25.41 -5.50
CA GLU A 159 -14.85 -25.29 -4.09
C GLU A 159 -14.51 -23.89 -3.55
N ARG A 160 -15.54 -23.21 -3.01
CA ARG A 160 -15.48 -21.92 -2.30
C ARG A 160 -15.11 -20.70 -3.15
N PHE A 161 -16.14 -20.00 -3.63
CA PHE A 161 -16.01 -18.61 -4.09
C PHE A 161 -16.00 -17.65 -2.90
N PRO A 162 -15.00 -16.75 -2.77
CA PRO A 162 -15.01 -15.70 -1.76
C PRO A 162 -15.98 -14.59 -2.17
N THR A 163 -17.16 -14.53 -1.55
CA THR A 163 -18.15 -13.48 -1.84
C THR A 163 -17.84 -12.20 -1.07
N TRP A 164 -18.11 -11.04 -1.68
CA TRP A 164 -17.72 -9.73 -1.12
C TRP A 164 -18.41 -9.34 0.19
N LYS A 165 -19.55 -9.96 0.53
CA LYS A 165 -20.46 -9.46 1.59
C LYS A 165 -20.66 -10.41 2.78
N ASN A 166 -20.38 -11.71 2.63
CA ASN A 166 -20.49 -12.70 3.72
C ASN A 166 -19.55 -13.89 3.49
N SER A 167 -19.23 -14.63 4.56
CA SER A 167 -18.50 -15.91 4.52
C SER A 167 -19.30 -17.09 3.94
N VAL A 168 -20.38 -16.83 3.20
CA VAL A 168 -21.18 -17.84 2.49
C VAL A 168 -20.42 -18.28 1.25
N SER A 169 -19.50 -19.22 1.43
CA SER A 169 -18.83 -19.88 0.32
C SER A 169 -19.79 -20.84 -0.37
N PHE A 170 -20.36 -20.45 -1.51
CA PHE A 170 -20.91 -21.43 -2.45
C PHE A 170 -19.77 -22.12 -3.21
N GLY A 171 -20.06 -23.28 -3.78
CA GLY A 171 -19.18 -23.98 -4.71
C GLY A 171 -19.98 -24.38 -5.95
N LEU A 172 -19.27 -24.56 -7.07
CA LEU A 172 -19.83 -25.14 -8.28
C LEU A 172 -19.39 -26.60 -8.33
N PHE A 173 -20.34 -27.52 -8.45
CA PHE A 173 -20.13 -28.96 -8.40
C PHE A 173 -20.78 -29.62 -9.62
N SER A 174 -20.27 -30.78 -10.03
CA SER A 174 -20.76 -31.50 -11.21
C SER A 174 -20.85 -30.59 -12.44
N ILE A 175 -19.81 -29.77 -12.63
CA ILE A 175 -19.71 -28.86 -13.77
C ILE A 175 -19.58 -29.71 -15.04
N THR A 176 -20.42 -29.43 -16.02
CA THR A 176 -20.43 -30.07 -17.33
C THR A 176 -20.65 -29.01 -18.41
N GLU A 177 -20.03 -29.19 -19.57
CA GLU A 177 -20.28 -28.37 -20.76
C GLU A 177 -20.83 -29.26 -21.88
N LYS A 178 -21.80 -28.73 -22.61
CA LYS A 178 -22.36 -29.37 -23.80
C LYS A 178 -22.98 -28.29 -24.70
N ASP A 179 -22.74 -28.38 -26.01
CA ASP A 179 -23.33 -27.45 -27.00
C ASP A 179 -23.06 -25.96 -26.66
N SER A 180 -21.87 -25.65 -26.13
CA SER A 180 -21.44 -24.34 -25.59
C SER A 180 -22.22 -23.83 -24.37
N VAL A 181 -22.97 -24.69 -23.69
CA VAL A 181 -23.71 -24.39 -22.46
C VAL A 181 -23.04 -25.07 -21.26
N VAL A 182 -22.66 -24.27 -20.27
CA VAL A 182 -22.06 -24.73 -19.02
C VAL A 182 -23.14 -24.91 -17.95
N CYS A 183 -23.27 -26.12 -17.43
CA CYS A 183 -24.20 -26.48 -16.37
C CYS A 183 -23.43 -26.83 -15.10
N PHE A 184 -24.02 -26.57 -13.93
CA PHE A 184 -23.42 -26.89 -12.63
C PHE A 184 -24.50 -27.03 -11.55
N ALA A 185 -24.15 -27.70 -10.46
CA ALA A 185 -24.93 -27.69 -9.22
C ALA A 185 -24.25 -26.80 -8.17
N THR A 186 -25.05 -26.08 -7.37
CA THR A 186 -24.56 -25.24 -6.25
C THR A 186 -24.37 -26.01 -4.94
N ARG A 187 -24.57 -27.34 -4.96
CA ARG A 187 -24.48 -28.24 -3.80
C ARG A 187 -23.71 -29.50 -4.18
N SER A 188 -22.78 -29.91 -3.31
CA SER A 188 -22.06 -31.17 -3.47
C SER A 188 -23.02 -32.37 -3.43
N GLY A 189 -22.73 -33.40 -4.23
CA GLY A 189 -23.55 -34.61 -4.35
C GLY A 189 -24.75 -34.52 -5.30
N VAL A 190 -25.13 -33.32 -5.76
CA VAL A 190 -26.12 -33.16 -6.83
C VAL A 190 -25.44 -33.39 -8.18
N ARG A 191 -25.93 -34.36 -8.95
CA ARG A 191 -25.44 -34.66 -10.30
C ARG A 191 -26.11 -33.76 -11.33
N VAL A 192 -25.40 -33.49 -12.43
CA VAL A 192 -25.89 -32.72 -13.57
C VAL A 192 -25.81 -33.63 -14.79
N ASP A 193 -26.75 -34.57 -14.89
CA ASP A 193 -26.67 -35.69 -15.85
C ASP A 193 -27.11 -35.31 -17.28
N ASN A 194 -27.69 -34.12 -17.50
CA ASN A 194 -28.00 -33.62 -18.85
C ASN A 194 -28.01 -32.08 -18.93
N CYS A 195 -27.05 -31.51 -19.65
CA CYS A 195 -27.17 -30.15 -20.19
C CYS A 195 -28.20 -30.15 -21.34
N THR A 196 -29.44 -29.82 -21.00
CA THR A 196 -30.44 -29.38 -21.97
C THR A 196 -30.58 -27.88 -21.88
N TYR A 197 -30.23 -27.17 -22.96
CA TYR A 197 -30.66 -25.79 -23.15
C TYR A 197 -32.17 -25.77 -23.35
N GLY A 198 -32.90 -25.64 -22.24
CA GLY A 198 -34.32 -25.31 -22.28
C GLY A 198 -34.45 -23.92 -22.89
N ALA A 199 -34.78 -23.86 -24.19
CA ALA A 199 -35.18 -22.63 -24.86
C ALA A 199 -36.60 -22.21 -24.42
N GLU A 200 -36.81 -22.15 -23.10
CA GLU A 200 -38.08 -21.81 -22.50
C GLU A 200 -38.26 -20.29 -22.58
N SER A 201 -38.91 -19.87 -23.66
CA SER A 201 -39.56 -18.57 -23.77
C SER A 201 -40.23 -18.22 -22.44
N SER A 202 -39.75 -17.17 -21.79
CA SER A 202 -40.28 -16.72 -20.50
C SER A 202 -41.64 -16.05 -20.69
N SER A 203 -42.68 -16.87 -20.85
CA SER A 203 -44.05 -16.44 -21.12
C SER A 203 -45.06 -17.13 -20.20
N SER A 204 -45.79 -16.30 -19.46
CA SER A 204 -47.10 -16.60 -18.85
C SER A 204 -47.15 -17.55 -17.65
N ALA A 205 -47.12 -16.96 -16.45
CA ALA A 205 -47.91 -17.43 -15.30
C ALA A 205 -48.56 -16.21 -14.63
N GLU A 206 -49.89 -16.14 -14.64
CA GLU A 206 -50.67 -15.03 -14.06
C GLU A 206 -51.15 -15.33 -12.64
N SER A 207 -51.54 -14.27 -11.91
CA SER A 207 -52.30 -14.28 -10.64
C SER A 207 -51.55 -14.83 -9.40
N SER A 208 -51.59 -14.19 -8.22
CA SER A 208 -52.73 -13.44 -7.65
C SER A 208 -52.34 -12.28 -6.73
N SER A 209 -53.15 -11.22 -6.84
CA SER A 209 -53.41 -10.11 -5.90
C SER A 209 -52.87 -10.14 -4.45
N SER A 210 -52.31 -9.01 -4.02
CA SER A 210 -52.57 -8.42 -2.69
C SER A 210 -52.46 -6.89 -2.77
N SER A 211 -53.45 -6.16 -2.25
CA SER A 211 -53.57 -4.71 -2.41
C SER A 211 -52.97 -3.95 -1.22
N ALA A 212 -52.13 -2.95 -1.47
CA ALA A 212 -51.72 -1.96 -0.47
C ALA A 212 -51.43 -0.60 -1.12
N ASN A 213 -52.19 0.43 -0.72
CA ASN A 213 -51.89 1.82 -1.05
C ASN A 213 -50.67 2.30 -0.23
N SER A 214 -49.82 3.16 -0.82
CA SER A 214 -49.79 4.59 -0.45
C SER A 214 -48.79 5.37 -1.30
N SER A 215 -49.17 6.61 -1.63
CA SER A 215 -48.34 7.56 -2.38
C SER A 215 -47.64 8.52 -1.42
N SER A 216 -46.41 8.94 -1.74
CA SER A 216 -45.95 10.31 -1.44
C SER A 216 -44.74 10.70 -2.28
N SER A 217 -44.78 11.93 -2.79
CA SER A 217 -43.74 12.56 -3.59
C SER A 217 -42.96 13.57 -2.75
N VAL A 218 -41.65 13.70 -3.00
CA VAL A 218 -40.86 14.89 -2.61
C VAL A 218 -39.89 15.22 -3.75
N THR A 219 -39.69 16.52 -3.99
CA THR A 219 -38.95 17.12 -5.10
C THR A 219 -37.44 17.28 -4.82
N PRO A 220 -36.60 17.48 -5.86
CA PRO A 220 -35.17 17.78 -5.68
C PRO A 220 -34.91 19.20 -5.17
N GLN A 221 -33.69 19.46 -4.67
CA GLN A 221 -33.20 20.80 -4.33
C GLN A 221 -31.69 20.92 -4.65
N SER A 222 -31.28 22.06 -5.23
CA SER A 222 -29.92 22.29 -5.76
C SER A 222 -29.12 23.35 -4.97
N SER A 223 -27.78 23.19 -4.95
CA SER A 223 -26.76 24.16 -4.49
C SER A 223 -25.42 23.79 -5.19
N SER A 224 -24.52 24.63 -5.72
CA SER A 224 -24.40 26.10 -5.92
C SER A 224 -24.43 26.95 -4.64
N SER A 225 -23.41 27.74 -4.26
CA SER A 225 -22.11 28.13 -4.89
C SER A 225 -21.04 28.38 -3.78
N GLU A 226 -19.89 29.07 -3.86
CA GLU A 226 -19.27 30.09 -4.76
C GLU A 226 -17.71 29.91 -4.86
N THR A 227 -16.95 30.97 -5.15
CA THR A 227 -15.51 30.99 -5.54
C THR A 227 -14.59 31.78 -4.61
N SER A 228 -13.30 31.43 -4.54
CA SER A 228 -12.14 32.33 -4.26
C SER A 228 -10.82 31.55 -4.53
N VAL A 229 -9.73 32.00 -5.16
CA VAL A 229 -8.96 33.27 -5.28
C VAL A 229 -8.27 33.69 -3.96
N SER A 230 -6.97 34.04 -3.86
CA SER A 230 -5.93 34.37 -4.87
C SER A 230 -4.50 33.95 -4.47
N SER A 231 -3.61 33.97 -5.47
CA SER A 231 -2.14 33.89 -5.46
C SER A 231 -1.41 34.91 -4.54
N SER A 232 -0.16 34.60 -4.12
CA SER A 232 1.08 35.36 -4.49
C SER A 232 2.33 35.01 -3.62
N SER A 233 3.49 35.28 -4.22
CA SER A 233 4.90 35.41 -3.73
C SER A 233 5.16 35.73 -2.22
N GLU A 234 6.34 35.46 -1.62
CA GLU A 234 7.70 35.84 -2.06
C GLU A 234 8.84 34.86 -1.67
N LEU A 235 10.05 35.13 -2.20
CA LEU A 235 11.33 34.47 -1.88
C LEU A 235 12.07 35.21 -0.77
N VAL A 236 12.48 34.49 0.28
CA VAL A 236 13.52 34.95 1.23
C VAL A 236 14.45 33.80 1.61
N GLU A 237 15.73 33.93 1.27
CA GLU A 237 16.78 33.08 1.82
C GLU A 237 17.00 33.38 3.31
N SER A 238 17.13 32.34 4.13
CA SER A 238 17.68 32.51 5.48
C SER A 238 18.37 31.24 5.96
N SER A 239 19.69 31.32 6.12
CA SER A 239 20.50 30.22 6.64
C SER A 239 20.36 30.12 8.15
N SER A 240 19.64 29.10 8.64
CA SER A 240 19.64 28.72 10.06
C SER A 240 19.32 27.23 10.23
N ALA A 241 20.20 26.51 10.95
CA ALA A 241 20.08 25.07 11.17
C ALA A 241 19.12 24.75 12.32
N THR A 242 17.81 24.95 12.08
CA THR A 242 16.74 24.72 13.05
C THR A 242 16.63 23.22 13.42
N MET A 243 17.12 22.84 14.60
CA MET A 243 16.90 21.48 15.12
C MET A 243 15.48 21.32 15.64
N VAL A 244 14.61 20.74 14.81
CA VAL A 244 13.25 20.32 15.19
C VAL A 244 13.34 19.17 16.21
N ALA A 245 13.21 19.51 17.49
CA ALA A 245 13.15 18.56 18.59
C ALA A 245 11.69 18.40 19.06
N SER A 246 11.02 17.32 18.63
CA SER A 246 9.65 16.99 19.06
C SER A 246 9.68 16.19 20.37
N PRO A 247 9.07 16.66 21.48
CA PRO A 247 9.21 16.05 22.80
C PRO A 247 8.14 14.98 23.10
N VAL A 248 8.33 13.77 22.54
CA VAL A 248 7.51 12.60 22.93
C VAL A 248 8.00 12.05 24.27
N HIS A 249 7.14 12.08 25.29
CA HIS A 249 7.41 11.51 26.61
C HIS A 249 7.18 9.98 26.62
N GLY A 250 7.90 9.24 27.48
CA GLY A 250 7.51 7.87 27.87
C GLY A 250 8.54 6.75 27.68
N ALA A 251 9.72 7.02 27.13
CA ALA A 251 10.84 6.07 27.12
C ALA A 251 12.16 6.83 27.39
N GLY A 252 13.11 6.20 28.09
CA GLY A 252 14.33 6.86 28.55
C GLY A 252 15.13 7.47 27.39
N THR A 253 15.19 8.81 27.34
CA THR A 253 15.65 9.52 26.16
C THR A 253 17.17 9.52 26.07
N PHE A 254 17.68 9.03 24.94
CA PHE A 254 19.06 9.25 24.52
C PHE A 254 19.17 10.59 23.78
N ARG A 255 20.13 11.43 24.17
CA ARG A 255 20.48 12.67 23.48
C ARG A 255 21.86 12.55 22.84
N LEU A 256 21.86 12.06 21.60
CA LEU A 256 23.04 11.99 20.74
C LEU A 256 23.37 13.39 20.18
N ARG A 257 24.60 13.87 20.33
CA ARG A 257 25.09 15.15 19.77
C ARG A 257 26.46 14.96 19.12
N VAL A 258 26.68 15.53 17.93
CA VAL A 258 28.00 15.51 17.27
C VAL A 258 28.62 16.90 17.34
N ALA A 259 29.88 16.97 17.80
CA ALA A 259 30.68 18.19 17.90
C ALA A 259 32.06 17.93 17.28
N GLY A 260 32.27 18.43 16.05
CA GLY A 260 33.46 18.07 15.26
C GLY A 260 33.50 16.56 14.99
N SER A 261 34.60 15.90 15.35
CA SER A 261 34.75 14.44 15.27
C SER A 261 34.15 13.67 16.46
N ARG A 262 33.63 14.34 17.49
CA ARG A 262 33.21 13.70 18.75
C ARG A 262 31.70 13.51 18.80
N LEU A 263 31.27 12.34 19.28
CA LEU A 263 29.89 12.00 19.55
C LEU A 263 29.66 11.96 21.06
N HIS A 264 28.90 12.93 21.57
CA HIS A 264 28.40 12.92 22.94
C HIS A 264 27.09 12.14 23.00
N VAL A 265 26.94 11.31 24.03
CA VAL A 265 25.79 10.44 24.27
C VAL A 265 25.28 10.71 25.69
N ASP A 266 24.30 11.62 25.83
CA ASP A 266 23.63 11.83 27.11
C ASP A 266 22.47 10.81 27.25
N ALA A 267 22.24 10.28 28.46
CA ALA A 267 21.19 9.30 28.75
C ALA A 267 20.63 9.46 30.17
N LEU A 268 19.30 9.46 30.31
CA LEU A 268 18.60 9.61 31.60
C LEU A 268 18.77 8.44 32.59
N VAL A 269 19.39 7.33 32.20
CA VAL A 269 19.48 6.10 33.01
C VAL A 269 20.91 5.59 33.01
N ALA A 270 21.53 5.54 34.20
CA ALA A 270 22.84 4.93 34.41
C ALA A 270 22.81 3.41 34.13
N GLY A 271 23.92 2.87 33.62
CA GLY A 271 24.08 1.43 33.32
C GLY A 271 24.77 1.15 31.99
N GLU A 272 25.17 -0.09 31.74
CA GLU A 272 25.84 -0.48 30.50
C GLU A 272 24.96 -0.32 29.26
N LYS A 273 25.56 0.22 28.20
CA LYS A 273 24.96 0.46 26.88
C LYS A 273 25.93 0.01 25.80
N LEU A 274 25.45 -0.74 24.82
CA LEU A 274 26.18 -1.01 23.59
C LEU A 274 25.92 0.14 22.61
N LEU A 275 26.99 0.80 22.15
CA LEU A 275 26.93 1.72 21.01
C LEU A 275 27.50 1.01 19.78
N GLN A 276 26.83 1.16 18.65
CA GLN A 276 27.25 0.67 17.34
C GLN A 276 27.15 1.80 16.31
N VAL A 277 28.15 1.94 15.43
CA VAL A 277 28.12 2.88 14.30
C VAL A 277 28.25 2.09 13.00
N PHE A 278 27.32 2.34 12.07
CA PHE A 278 27.23 1.69 10.78
C PHE A 278 27.44 2.70 9.64
N ASP A 279 27.85 2.21 8.46
CA ASP A 279 27.71 2.97 7.21
C ASP A 279 26.26 2.94 6.69
N LEU A 280 26.02 3.51 5.50
CA LEU A 280 24.69 3.52 4.88
C LEU A 280 24.33 2.17 4.21
N GLN A 281 25.24 1.20 4.20
CA GLN A 281 25.04 -0.14 3.65
C GLN A 281 24.84 -1.19 4.77
N GLY A 282 24.83 -0.77 6.03
CA GLY A 282 24.63 -1.64 7.20
C GLY A 282 25.90 -2.28 7.74
N ASN A 283 27.09 -1.94 7.22
CA ASN A 283 28.35 -2.48 7.74
C ASN A 283 28.70 -1.84 9.08
N LEU A 284 28.96 -2.65 10.10
CA LEU A 284 29.42 -2.19 11.42
C LEU A 284 30.86 -1.66 11.32
N LEU A 285 31.04 -0.36 11.54
CA LEU A 285 32.36 0.30 11.49
C LEU A 285 33.00 0.42 12.87
N LEU A 286 32.19 0.57 13.92
CA LEU A 286 32.65 0.79 15.29
C LEU A 286 31.61 0.23 16.27
N GLN A 287 32.08 -0.39 17.35
CA GLN A 287 31.26 -0.85 18.45
C GLN A 287 31.99 -0.58 19.77
N ASP A 288 31.28 -0.05 20.75
CA ASP A 288 31.85 0.29 22.07
C ASP A 288 30.82 0.05 23.20
N ARG A 289 31.29 -0.04 24.44
CA ARG A 289 30.46 -0.14 25.65
C ARG A 289 30.56 1.12 26.49
N LEU A 290 29.43 1.83 26.59
CA LEU A 290 29.30 3.04 27.40
C LEU A 290 28.74 2.68 28.77
N ALA A 291 29.37 3.18 29.83
CA ALA A 291 28.91 3.10 31.21
C ALA A 291 28.52 4.49 31.73
N GLY A 292 27.68 4.55 32.77
CA GLY A 292 27.19 5.81 33.34
C GLY A 292 26.08 6.49 32.52
N GLU A 293 25.89 7.78 32.75
CA GLU A 293 24.80 8.60 32.16
C GLU A 293 25.25 9.43 30.95
N SER A 294 26.52 9.80 30.87
CA SER A 294 27.10 10.49 29.71
C SER A 294 28.41 9.84 29.30
N ALA A 295 28.63 9.76 27.99
CA ALA A 295 29.90 9.31 27.42
C ALA A 295 30.22 10.10 26.13
N GLU A 296 31.49 10.11 25.76
CA GLU A 296 32.00 10.75 24.55
C GLU A 296 32.82 9.73 23.76
N LEU A 297 32.56 9.64 22.45
CA LEU A 297 33.22 8.71 21.53
C LEU A 297 33.87 9.49 20.39
N ASP A 298 35.16 9.23 20.13
CA ASP A 298 35.86 9.85 19.00
C ASP A 298 35.61 9.09 17.70
N LEU A 299 35.15 9.82 16.69
CA LEU A 299 34.81 9.33 15.36
C LEU A 299 35.85 9.73 14.30
N THR A 300 37.01 10.31 14.67
CA THR A 300 38.10 10.64 13.71
C THR A 300 38.40 9.50 12.73
N ARG A 301 38.43 8.27 13.25
CA ARG A 301 38.77 7.04 12.50
C ARG A 301 37.71 6.63 11.47
N LEU A 302 36.50 7.19 11.52
CA LEU A 302 35.40 6.83 10.61
C LEU A 302 35.40 7.64 9.31
N GLY A 303 36.19 8.71 9.22
CA GLY A 303 36.21 9.62 8.07
C GLY A 303 34.89 10.37 7.86
N HIS A 304 34.83 11.18 6.81
CA HIS A 304 33.70 12.07 6.52
C HIS A 304 32.46 11.31 6.00
N GLY A 305 31.29 11.96 6.04
CA GLY A 305 30.04 11.49 5.43
C GLY A 305 28.97 11.03 6.43
N ALA A 306 27.88 10.48 5.90
CA ALA A 306 26.75 10.04 6.72
C ALA A 306 26.98 8.63 7.33
N ARG A 307 26.54 8.43 8.57
CA ARG A 307 26.65 7.19 9.35
C ARG A 307 25.38 6.98 10.17
N VAL A 308 25.05 5.73 10.53
CA VAL A 308 23.93 5.41 11.42
C VAL A 308 24.48 5.00 12.77
N VAL A 309 24.13 5.72 13.84
CA VAL A 309 24.46 5.33 15.22
C VAL A 309 23.27 4.61 15.84
N ARG A 310 23.51 3.46 16.46
CA ARG A 310 22.59 2.75 17.35
C ARG A 310 23.14 2.75 18.77
N VAL A 311 22.29 2.98 19.76
CA VAL A 311 22.61 2.78 21.17
C VAL A 311 21.53 1.89 21.79
N SER A 312 21.93 0.83 22.51
CA SER A 312 21.00 -0.12 23.13
C SER A 312 21.56 -0.71 24.42
N GLY A 313 20.77 -0.68 25.49
CA GLY A 313 21.12 -1.18 26.82
C GLY A 313 20.24 -0.56 27.90
N ALA A 314 20.35 -0.98 29.16
CA ALA A 314 19.58 -0.42 30.29
C ALA A 314 18.06 -0.24 30.03
N GLY A 315 17.44 -1.16 29.28
CA GLY A 315 16.00 -1.10 28.92
C GLY A 315 15.62 -0.11 27.81
N VAL A 316 16.59 0.55 27.18
CA VAL A 316 16.37 1.58 26.14
C VAL A 316 17.13 1.28 24.85
N SER A 317 16.59 1.75 23.73
CA SER A 317 17.18 1.63 22.39
C SER A 317 16.88 2.89 21.57
N ALA A 318 17.87 3.41 20.85
CA ALA A 318 17.72 4.52 19.92
C ALA A 318 18.59 4.32 18.68
N VAL A 319 18.15 4.85 17.55
CA VAL A 319 18.90 4.88 16.28
C VAL A 319 18.83 6.29 15.70
N ARG A 320 19.97 6.83 15.22
CA ARG A 320 20.04 8.17 14.62
C ARG A 320 21.07 8.23 13.49
N ALA A 321 20.68 8.77 12.34
CA ALA A 321 21.63 9.18 11.32
C ALA A 321 22.43 10.42 11.79
N ILE A 322 23.74 10.40 11.57
CA ILE A 322 24.66 11.53 11.79
C ILE A 322 25.46 11.81 10.52
N ARG A 323 25.99 13.02 10.38
CA ARG A 323 26.86 13.41 9.27
C ARG A 323 28.16 13.99 9.82
N LEU A 324 29.26 13.29 9.57
CA LEU A 324 30.61 13.73 9.90
C LEU A 324 31.08 14.72 8.81
N LYS A 325 31.56 15.88 9.26
CA LYS A 325 32.16 16.92 8.43
C LYS A 325 33.65 16.68 8.25
#